data_AF-A0A937P568-F1
#
_entry.id   AF-A0A937P568-F1
#
_cell.length_a   1.000
_cell.length_b   1.000
_cell.length_c   1.000
_cell.angle_alpha   90.00
_cell.angle_beta   90.00
_cell.angle_gamma   90.00
#
_symmetry.space_group_name_H-M   'P 1'
#
loop_
_entity.id
_entity.type
_entity.pdbx_description
1 polymer ?
#
loop_
_entity_poly.entity_id
_entity_poly.type
_entity_poly.pdbx_seq_one_letter_code
_entity_poly.pdbx_strand_id
1 'polypeptide(L)'
;MSYDLKFIYGSRLEKYNTLKQKSLRISKTISLLRLLVFLLAVGLIYFFSLIDSISGIISTILLSAGVFIYIVKYHSRILTRKKLQEAFIKINKNELDALKGDYSKFDNGEEFNDPEHPYSADLDIFGDGSLFQFLNRTSTLIGKMKLAERLKNPFLKADEIRESQEAIA
;
A
#
# COMPACT_ATOMS: atom_id res chain seq x y z
N MET A 1 -15.68 21.19 -6.80
CA MET A 1 -14.41 20.51 -6.43
C MET A 1 -14.60 19.40 -5.39
N SER A 2 -15.12 19.66 -4.17
CA SER A 2 -15.22 18.65 -3.09
C SER A 2 -16.06 17.39 -3.44
N TYR A 3 -17.18 17.56 -4.15
CA TYR A 3 -18.03 16.44 -4.60
C TYR A 3 -17.30 15.48 -5.55
N ASP A 4 -16.45 16.02 -6.43
CA ASP A 4 -15.69 15.23 -7.40
C ASP A 4 -14.60 14.41 -6.69
N LEU A 5 -13.88 14.99 -5.74
CA LEU A 5 -12.87 14.27 -4.95
C LEU A 5 -13.47 13.15 -4.09
N LYS A 6 -14.61 13.40 -3.42
CA LYS A 6 -15.31 12.36 -2.65
C LYS A 6 -15.73 11.20 -3.56
N PHE A 7 -16.23 11.51 -4.76
CA PHE A 7 -16.59 10.50 -5.75
C PHE A 7 -15.36 9.72 -6.25
N ILE A 8 -14.24 10.40 -6.54
CA ILE A 8 -13.00 9.77 -6.99
C ILE A 8 -12.44 8.82 -5.93
N TYR A 9 -12.26 9.28 -4.69
CA TYR A 9 -11.71 8.45 -3.61
C TYR A 9 -12.67 7.32 -3.22
N GLY A 10 -13.99 7.58 -3.22
CA GLY A 10 -15.02 6.56 -3.01
C GLY A 10 -14.97 5.45 -4.08
N SER A 11 -14.96 5.84 -5.36
CA SER A 11 -14.89 4.89 -6.48
C SER A 11 -13.60 4.07 -6.46
N ARG A 12 -12.46 4.72 -6.15
CA ARG A 12 -11.16 4.03 -5.99
C ARG A 12 -11.21 3.06 -4.81
N LEU A 13 -11.80 3.45 -3.69
CA LEU A 13 -11.96 2.59 -2.51
C LEU A 13 -12.76 1.34 -2.84
N GLU A 14 -13.91 1.46 -3.52
CA GLU A 14 -14.72 0.32 -3.97
C GLU A 14 -13.96 -0.59 -4.93
N LYS A 15 -13.28 -0.01 -5.92
CA LYS A 15 -12.43 -0.74 -6.88
C LYS A 15 -11.38 -1.58 -6.15
N TYR A 16 -10.62 -0.98 -5.24
CA TYR A 16 -9.56 -1.69 -4.53
C TYR A 16 -10.09 -2.72 -3.52
N ASN A 17 -11.24 -2.47 -2.89
CA ASN A 17 -11.93 -3.48 -2.07
C ASN A 17 -12.35 -4.70 -2.92
N THR A 18 -12.89 -4.48 -4.11
CA THR A 18 -13.25 -5.56 -5.04
C THR A 18 -12.02 -6.35 -5.48
N LEU A 19 -10.91 -5.67 -5.81
CA LEU A 19 -9.65 -6.31 -6.16
C LEU A 19 -9.07 -7.11 -4.99
N LYS A 20 -9.14 -6.59 -3.76
CA LYS A 20 -8.74 -7.29 -2.54
C LYS A 20 -9.55 -8.57 -2.33
N GLN A 21 -10.88 -8.52 -2.51
CA GLN A 21 -11.72 -9.72 -2.42
C GLN A 21 -11.36 -10.76 -3.48
N LYS A 22 -11.09 -10.35 -4.72
CA LYS A 22 -10.61 -11.26 -5.79
C LYS A 22 -9.28 -11.91 -5.39
N SER A 23 -8.30 -11.13 -4.92
CA SER A 23 -7.01 -11.64 -4.45
C SER A 23 -7.16 -12.63 -3.29
N LEU A 24 -8.09 -12.38 -2.36
CA LEU A 24 -8.39 -13.29 -1.25
C LEU A 24 -8.98 -14.61 -1.72
N ARG A 25 -9.92 -14.59 -2.68
CA ARG A 25 -10.49 -15.82 -3.25
C ARG A 25 -9.42 -16.66 -3.94
N ILE A 26 -8.59 -16.04 -4.78
CA ILE A 26 -7.49 -16.73 -5.47
C ILE A 26 -6.47 -17.27 -4.45
N SER A 27 -6.17 -16.51 -3.39
CA SER A 27 -5.29 -16.98 -2.32
C SER A 27 -5.82 -18.24 -1.63
N LYS A 28 -7.14 -18.31 -1.36
CA LYS A 28 -7.77 -19.50 -0.76
C LYS A 28 -7.74 -20.70 -1.69
N THR A 29 -8.04 -20.51 -2.98
CA THR A 29 -8.01 -21.61 -3.96
C THR A 29 -6.60 -22.16 -4.14
N ILE A 30 -5.57 -21.31 -4.15
CA ILE A 30 -4.17 -21.76 -4.18
C ILE A 30 -3.80 -22.54 -2.92
N SER A 31 -4.29 -22.11 -1.76
CA SER A 31 -4.01 -22.81 -0.49
C SER A 31 -4.60 -24.23 -0.53
N LEU A 32 -5.81 -24.40 -1.07
CA LEU A 32 -6.42 -25.70 -1.28
C LEU A 32 -5.68 -26.53 -2.34
N LEU A 33 -5.26 -25.91 -3.44
CA LEU A 33 -4.51 -26.58 -4.51
C LEU A 33 -3.20 -27.19 -4.00
N ARG A 34 -2.49 -26.50 -3.09
CA ARG A 34 -1.28 -27.06 -2.47
C ARG A 34 -1.57 -28.32 -1.67
N LEU A 35 -2.67 -28.33 -0.92
CA LEU A 35 -3.08 -29.51 -0.16
C LEU A 35 -3.39 -30.67 -1.12
N LEU A 36 -4.10 -30.41 -2.22
CA LEU A 36 -4.37 -31.43 -3.24
C LEU A 36 -3.08 -31.96 -3.87
N VAL A 37 -2.14 -31.10 -4.25
CA VAL A 37 -0.85 -31.52 -4.80
C VAL A 37 -0.08 -32.39 -3.80
N PHE A 38 -0.10 -32.04 -2.51
CA PHE A 38 0.54 -32.84 -1.47
C PHE A 38 -0.11 -34.22 -1.32
N LEU A 39 -1.44 -34.28 -1.25
CA LEU A 39 -2.18 -35.55 -1.15
C LEU A 39 -1.97 -36.44 -2.37
N LEU A 40 -1.97 -35.86 -3.58
CA LEU A 40 -1.68 -36.58 -4.81
C LEU A 40 -0.24 -37.10 -4.85
N ALA A 41 0.73 -36.30 -4.41
CA ALA A 41 2.13 -36.74 -4.33
C ALA A 41 2.29 -37.95 -3.39
N VAL A 42 1.68 -37.90 -2.20
CA VAL A 42 1.68 -39.02 -1.24
C VAL A 42 1.00 -40.26 -1.83
N GLY A 43 -0.16 -40.10 -2.47
CA GLY A 43 -0.88 -41.20 -3.10
C GLY A 43 -0.09 -41.87 -4.24
N LEU A 44 0.56 -41.06 -5.08
CA LEU A 44 1.42 -41.56 -6.16
C LEU A 44 2.67 -42.27 -5.61
N ILE A 45 3.33 -41.72 -4.58
CA ILE A 45 4.47 -42.37 -3.94
C ILE A 45 4.06 -43.73 -3.37
N TYR A 46 2.92 -43.81 -2.69
CA TYR A 46 2.38 -45.07 -2.16
C TYR A 46 2.09 -46.07 -3.30
N PHE A 47 1.43 -45.64 -4.37
CA PHE A 47 1.13 -46.48 -5.52
C PHE A 47 2.40 -47.03 -6.20
N PHE A 48 3.40 -46.17 -6.45
CA PHE A 48 4.66 -46.59 -7.05
C PHE A 48 5.48 -47.50 -6.13
N SER A 49 5.31 -47.37 -4.82
CA SER A 49 5.91 -48.28 -3.83
C SER A 49 5.28 -49.68 -3.86
N LEU A 50 3.99 -49.82 -4.23
CA LEU A 50 3.34 -51.14 -4.34
C LEU A 50 3.80 -51.95 -5.55
N ILE A 51 4.27 -51.26 -6.59
CA ILE A 51 4.80 -51.89 -7.82
C ILE A 51 6.34 -51.91 -7.86
N ASP A 52 6.99 -51.66 -6.71
CA ASP A 52 8.45 -51.62 -6.52
C ASP A 52 9.20 -50.73 -7.54
N SER A 53 8.55 -49.67 -8.04
CA SER A 53 9.11 -48.80 -9.08
C SER A 53 9.84 -47.61 -8.47
N ILE A 54 11.15 -47.76 -8.25
CA ILE A 54 12.00 -46.68 -7.72
C ILE A 54 12.01 -45.45 -8.63
N SER A 55 12.05 -45.64 -9.96
CA SER A 55 12.03 -44.54 -10.93
C SER A 55 10.71 -43.74 -10.89
N GLY A 56 9.59 -44.41 -10.62
CA GLY A 56 8.27 -43.78 -10.41
C GLY A 56 8.24 -42.89 -9.16
N ILE A 57 8.86 -43.33 -8.06
CA ILE A 57 8.97 -42.55 -6.83
C ILE A 57 9.81 -41.29 -7.06
N ILE A 58 11.00 -41.43 -7.64
CA ILE A 58 11.92 -40.29 -7.89
C ILE A 58 11.26 -39.25 -8.81
N SER A 59 10.63 -39.69 -9.90
CA SER A 59 9.95 -38.79 -10.84
C SER A 59 8.77 -38.06 -10.18
N THR A 60 7.99 -38.73 -9.33
CA THR A 60 6.89 -38.12 -8.57
C THR A 60 7.40 -37.05 -7.60
N ILE A 61 8.50 -37.30 -6.89
CA ILE A 61 9.11 -36.33 -5.97
C ILE A 61 9.57 -35.09 -6.75
N LEU A 62 10.33 -35.27 -7.83
CA LEU A 62 10.84 -34.16 -8.63
C LEU A 62 9.70 -33.32 -9.23
N LEU A 63 8.67 -33.97 -9.79
CA LEU A 63 7.52 -33.28 -10.37
C LEU A 63 6.72 -32.52 -9.32
N SER A 64 6.39 -33.16 -8.20
CA SER A 64 5.62 -32.54 -7.12
C SER A 64 6.39 -31.37 -6.48
N ALA A 65 7.72 -31.49 -6.31
CA ALA A 65 8.56 -30.40 -5.84
C ALA A 65 8.53 -29.20 -6.80
N GLY A 66 8.67 -29.43 -8.11
CA GLY A 66 8.62 -28.39 -9.13
C GLY A 66 7.28 -27.64 -9.14
N VAL A 67 6.17 -28.40 -9.13
CA VAL A 67 4.81 -27.83 -9.06
C VAL A 67 4.60 -27.04 -7.77
N PHE A 68 5.05 -27.58 -6.62
CA PHE A 68 4.93 -26.91 -5.33
C PHE A 68 5.68 -25.58 -5.31
N ILE A 69 6.94 -25.54 -5.77
CA ILE A 69 7.74 -24.31 -5.87
C ILE A 69 7.05 -23.27 -6.75
N TYR A 70 6.52 -23.68 -7.91
CA TYR A 70 5.77 -22.79 -8.80
C TYR A 70 4.56 -22.16 -8.09
N ILE A 71 3.75 -22.98 -7.42
CA ILE A 71 2.58 -22.52 -6.66
C ILE A 71 2.99 -21.59 -5.51
N VAL A 72 4.12 -21.84 -4.85
CA VAL A 72 4.67 -20.97 -3.80
C VAL A 72 5.02 -19.59 -4.33
N LYS A 73 5.77 -19.52 -5.44
CA LYS A 73 6.11 -18.24 -6.09
C LYS A 73 4.86 -17.48 -6.55
N TYR A 74 3.90 -18.18 -7.13
CA TYR A 74 2.64 -17.56 -7.58
C TYR A 74 1.83 -16.98 -6.41
N HIS A 75 1.70 -17.72 -5.31
CA HIS A 75 1.02 -17.23 -4.11
C HIS A 75 1.70 -15.98 -3.53
N SER A 76 3.04 -15.98 -3.47
CA SER A 76 3.79 -14.82 -2.98
C SER A 76 3.46 -13.55 -3.77
N ARG A 77 3.38 -13.65 -5.11
CA ARG A 77 2.95 -12.52 -5.97
C ARG A 77 1.55 -12.02 -5.63
N ILE A 78 0.61 -12.93 -5.32
CA ILE A 78 -0.75 -12.56 -4.93
C ILE A 78 -0.78 -11.86 -3.57
N LEU A 79 0.04 -12.31 -2.61
CA LEU A 79 0.16 -11.63 -1.32
C LEU A 79 0.72 -10.22 -1.47
N THR A 80 1.73 -10.02 -2.33
CA THR A 80 2.25 -8.68 -2.63
C THR A 80 1.19 -7.79 -3.26
N ARG A 81 0.42 -8.30 -4.23
CA ARG A 81 -0.71 -7.57 -4.83
C ARG A 81 -1.78 -7.21 -3.81
N LYS A 82 -2.10 -8.12 -2.89
CA LYS A 82 -3.04 -7.88 -1.78
C LYS A 82 -2.54 -6.76 -0.87
N LYS A 83 -1.26 -6.78 -0.47
CA LYS A 83 -0.65 -5.72 0.37
C LYS A 83 -0.74 -4.35 -0.31
N LEU A 84 -0.45 -4.30 -1.62
CA LEU A 84 -0.57 -3.07 -2.40
C LEU A 84 -2.02 -2.56 -2.44
N GLN A 85 -2.99 -3.45 -2.66
CA GLN A 85 -4.43 -3.09 -2.62
C GLN A 85 -4.84 -2.58 -1.25
N GLU A 86 -4.34 -3.17 -0.17
CA GLU A 86 -4.58 -2.72 1.21
C GLU A 86 -3.98 -1.33 1.47
N ALA A 87 -2.78 -1.05 0.96
CA ALA A 87 -2.19 0.27 1.03
C ALA A 87 -3.05 1.32 0.30
N PHE A 88 -3.51 1.02 -0.92
CA PHE A 88 -4.43 1.91 -1.64
C PHE A 88 -5.75 2.11 -0.90
N ILE A 89 -6.34 1.06 -0.33
CA ILE A 89 -7.55 1.18 0.50
C ILE A 89 -7.31 2.12 1.67
N LYS A 90 -6.17 1.96 2.37
CA LYS A 90 -5.80 2.82 3.50
C LYS A 90 -5.67 4.28 3.08
N ILE A 91 -4.95 4.56 1.99
CA ILE A 91 -4.78 5.92 1.47
C ILE A 91 -6.14 6.54 1.15
N ASN A 92 -6.98 5.87 0.34
CA ASN A 92 -8.27 6.44 -0.05
C ASN A 92 -9.20 6.65 1.16
N LYS A 93 -9.15 5.77 2.18
CA LYS A 93 -9.88 5.99 3.44
C LYS A 93 -9.39 7.21 4.19
N ASN A 94 -8.07 7.32 4.38
CA ASN A 94 -7.47 8.47 5.05
C ASN A 94 -7.84 9.79 4.34
N GLU A 95 -7.82 9.83 3.00
CA GLU A 95 -8.25 11.03 2.25
C GLU A 95 -9.75 11.31 2.39
N LEU A 96 -10.60 10.28 2.39
CA LEU A 96 -12.03 10.46 2.62
C LEU A 96 -12.32 10.99 4.03
N ASP A 97 -11.53 10.61 5.03
CA ASP A 97 -11.65 11.12 6.39
C ASP A 97 -11.11 12.55 6.50
N ALA A 98 -10.00 12.87 5.83
CA ALA A 98 -9.50 14.24 5.67
C ALA A 98 -10.52 15.16 4.98
N LEU A 99 -11.27 14.68 3.99
CA LEU A 99 -12.35 15.44 3.35
C LEU A 99 -13.56 15.69 4.28
N LYS A 100 -13.62 15.03 5.44
CA LYS A 100 -14.58 15.30 6.52
C LYS A 100 -13.96 16.15 7.64
N GLY A 101 -12.70 16.57 7.51
CA GLY A 101 -11.96 17.34 8.51
C GLY A 101 -11.19 16.52 9.53
N ASP A 102 -11.12 15.18 9.39
CA ASP A 102 -10.29 14.33 10.26
C ASP A 102 -8.91 14.12 9.64
N TYR A 103 -7.93 14.87 10.13
CA TYR A 103 -6.53 14.76 9.71
C TYR A 103 -5.67 13.90 10.64
N SER A 104 -6.25 13.21 11.63
CA SER A 104 -5.53 12.43 12.65
C SER A 104 -4.62 11.32 12.10
N LYS A 105 -4.82 10.94 10.83
CA LYS A 105 -4.02 9.92 10.15
C LYS A 105 -2.78 10.48 9.46
N PHE A 106 -2.63 11.80 9.40
CA PHE A 106 -1.52 12.50 8.80
C PHE A 106 -0.60 13.03 9.89
N ASP A 107 0.68 13.06 9.58
CA ASP A 107 1.72 13.55 10.46
C ASP A 107 1.58 15.07 10.63
N ASN A 108 1.58 15.51 11.88
CA ASN A 108 1.28 16.88 12.29
C ASN A 108 2.50 17.81 12.26
N GLY A 109 3.72 17.27 12.09
CA GLY A 109 4.94 18.05 11.96
C GLY A 109 5.35 18.80 13.22
N GLU A 110 4.88 18.37 14.40
CA GLU A 110 5.20 19.01 15.69
C GLU A 110 6.71 19.19 15.89
N GLU A 111 7.53 18.28 15.36
CA GLU A 111 9.00 18.38 15.47
C GLU A 111 9.63 19.59 14.75
N PHE A 112 8.88 20.27 13.88
CA PHE A 112 9.34 21.45 13.15
C PHE A 112 8.86 22.77 13.74
N ASN A 113 8.02 22.67 14.78
CA ASN A 113 7.49 23.81 15.50
C ASN A 113 8.62 24.64 16.11
N ASP A 114 8.56 25.94 15.90
CA ASP A 114 9.58 26.89 16.32
C ASP A 114 8.88 28.10 16.94
N PRO A 115 8.85 28.20 18.28
CA PRO A 115 8.20 29.31 18.98
C PRO A 115 8.83 30.68 18.67
N GLU A 116 10.08 30.73 18.21
CA GLU A 116 10.76 31.99 17.87
C GLU A 116 10.45 32.44 16.43
N HIS A 117 9.78 31.60 15.64
CA HIS A 117 9.44 31.91 14.27
C HIS A 117 8.34 33.00 14.18
N PRO A 118 8.49 34.02 13.32
CA PRO A 118 7.65 35.23 13.35
C PRO A 118 6.13 35.04 13.25
N TYR A 119 5.68 33.90 12.72
CA TYR A 119 4.26 33.62 12.51
C TYR A 119 3.88 32.14 12.70
N SER A 120 4.82 31.26 13.04
CA SER A 120 4.55 29.80 13.02
C SER A 120 3.53 29.39 14.06
N ALA A 121 3.57 30.04 15.24
CA ALA A 121 2.64 29.81 16.33
C ALA A 121 1.27 30.46 16.08
N ASP A 122 1.24 31.69 15.55
CA ASP A 122 -0.02 32.41 15.34
C ASP A 122 -0.89 31.81 14.22
N LEU A 123 -0.26 31.21 13.20
CA LEU A 123 -0.94 30.62 12.05
C LEU A 123 -1.17 29.11 12.17
N ASP A 124 -0.89 28.51 13.33
CA ASP A 124 -0.98 27.08 13.58
C ASP A 124 -0.34 26.25 12.44
N ILE A 125 0.93 26.57 12.12
CA ILE A 125 1.61 25.94 10.97
C ILE A 125 1.93 24.47 11.24
N PHE A 126 2.22 24.10 12.49
CA PHE A 126 2.55 22.75 12.93
C PHE A 126 1.68 22.31 14.11
N GLY A 127 1.60 20.99 14.34
CA GLY A 127 0.81 20.40 15.40
C GLY A 127 -0.59 19.96 14.97
N ASP A 128 -1.40 19.54 15.92
CA ASP A 128 -2.71 18.93 15.63
C ASP A 128 -3.68 19.94 15.02
N GLY A 129 -4.30 19.58 13.89
CA GLY A 129 -5.19 20.47 13.12
C GLY A 129 -4.45 21.53 12.28
N SER A 130 -3.13 21.51 12.26
CA SER A 130 -2.30 22.52 11.58
C SER A 130 -2.39 22.50 10.06
N LEU A 131 -1.92 23.60 9.45
CA LEU A 131 -1.75 23.70 8.01
C LEU A 131 -0.79 22.63 7.46
N PHE A 132 0.28 22.31 8.19
CA PHE A 132 1.18 21.22 7.81
C PHE A 132 0.44 19.87 7.78
N GLN A 133 -0.32 19.54 8.83
CA GLN A 133 -1.08 18.29 8.90
C GLN A 133 -2.10 18.18 7.75
N PHE A 134 -2.74 19.30 7.40
CA PHE A 134 -3.66 19.40 6.27
C PHE A 134 -2.97 19.08 4.94
N LEU A 135 -1.82 19.72 4.66
CA LEU A 135 -1.11 19.65 3.37
C LEU A 135 -0.24 18.40 3.21
N ASN A 136 0.25 17.82 4.30
CA ASN A 136 1.29 16.80 4.22
C ASN A 136 0.79 15.51 3.56
N ARG A 137 1.29 15.24 2.34
CA ARG A 137 1.16 13.98 1.59
C ARG A 137 2.51 13.41 1.17
N THR A 138 3.56 13.84 1.85
CA THR A 138 4.94 13.42 1.55
C THR A 138 5.15 11.97 1.96
N SER A 139 5.98 11.24 1.21
CA SER A 139 6.28 9.82 1.48
C SER A 139 7.73 9.58 1.93
N THR A 140 8.54 10.64 2.04
CA THR A 140 9.94 10.58 2.43
C THR A 140 10.26 11.65 3.47
N LEU A 141 11.24 11.39 4.33
CA LEU A 141 11.69 12.35 5.33
C LEU A 141 12.17 13.66 4.70
N ILE A 142 12.94 13.58 3.60
CA ILE A 142 13.43 14.75 2.87
C ILE A 142 12.25 15.58 2.33
N GLY A 143 11.21 14.93 1.78
CA GLY A 143 10.01 15.62 1.33
C GLY A 143 9.27 16.31 2.48
N LYS A 144 9.14 15.61 3.62
CA LYS A 144 8.54 16.14 4.85
C LYS A 144 9.25 17.41 5.33
N MET A 145 10.59 17.34 5.43
CA MET A 145 11.43 18.48 5.82
C MET A 145 11.31 19.65 4.84
N LYS A 146 11.33 19.37 3.52
CA LYS A 146 11.22 20.41 2.49
C LYS A 146 9.86 21.11 2.50
N LEU A 147 8.78 20.38 2.79
CA LEU A 147 7.46 20.98 2.98
C LEU A 147 7.44 21.89 4.21
N ALA A 148 7.96 21.42 5.35
CA ALA A 148 8.04 22.21 6.57
C ALA A 148 8.88 23.49 6.38
N GLU A 149 10.04 23.36 5.73
CA GLU A 149 10.90 24.49 5.37
C GLU A 149 10.17 25.49 4.46
N ARG A 150 9.40 25.01 3.48
CA ARG A 150 8.62 25.88 2.59
C ARG A 150 7.52 26.65 3.30
N LEU A 151 6.89 26.05 4.32
CA LEU A 151 5.87 26.74 5.13
C LEU A 151 6.49 27.80 6.06
N LYS A 152 7.69 27.55 6.58
CA LYS A 152 8.46 28.53 7.38
C LYS A 152 9.09 29.63 6.52
N ASN A 153 9.51 29.31 5.31
CA ASN A 153 10.20 30.22 4.39
C ASN A 153 9.51 30.21 3.01
N PRO A 154 8.37 30.91 2.88
CA PRO A 154 7.63 30.99 1.62
C PRO A 154 8.44 31.77 0.59
N PHE A 155 8.18 31.48 -0.69
CA PHE A 155 8.74 32.28 -1.77
C PHE A 155 8.16 33.69 -1.73
N LEU A 156 9.02 34.70 -1.88
CA LEU A 156 8.63 36.11 -1.89
C LEU A 156 8.64 36.72 -3.31
N LYS A 157 9.33 36.08 -4.25
CA LYS A 157 9.39 36.53 -5.65
C LYS A 157 8.30 35.88 -6.48
N ALA A 158 7.64 36.67 -7.32
CA ALA A 158 6.56 36.20 -8.17
C ALA A 158 7.01 35.09 -9.14
N ASP A 159 8.23 35.16 -9.67
CA ASP A 159 8.74 34.17 -10.61
C ASP A 159 8.94 32.80 -9.94
N GLU A 160 9.54 32.77 -8.74
CA GLU A 160 9.72 31.54 -7.94
C GLU A 160 8.37 30.90 -7.56
N ILE A 161 7.35 31.73 -7.27
CA ILE A 161 5.99 31.25 -6.99
C ILE A 161 5.38 30.61 -8.24
N ARG A 162 5.49 31.27 -9.40
CA ARG A 162 4.94 30.76 -10.67
C ARG A 162 5.58 29.46 -11.08
N GLU A 163 6.91 29.36 -11.03
CA GLU A 163 7.63 28.11 -11.31
C GLU A 163 7.14 26.97 -10.42
N SER A 164 6.92 27.23 -9.13
CA SER A 164 6.39 26.22 -8.21
C SER A 164 4.95 25.81 -8.53
N GLN A 165 4.11 26.74 -9.01
CA GLN A 165 2.72 26.44 -9.39
C GLN A 165 2.66 25.63 -10.68
N GLU A 166 3.48 25.99 -11.67
CA GLU A 166 3.62 25.26 -12.93
C GLU A 166 4.11 23.82 -12.71
N ALA A 167 4.99 23.60 -11.73
CA ALA A 167 5.46 22.26 -11.39
C ALA A 167 4.37 21.35 -10.77
N ILE A 168 3.26 21.92 -10.27
CA ILE A 168 2.18 21.20 -9.59
C ILE A 168 0.95 21.03 -10.49
N ALA A 169 0.76 21.92 -11.48
CA ALA A 169 -0.37 21.93 -12.42
C ALA A 169 -0.38 20.71 -13.36
#